data_AF-R7TW74-F1
#
_entry.id   AF-R7TW74-F1
#
_cell.length_a   1.000
_cell.length_b   1.000
_cell.length_c   1.000
_cell.angle_alpha   90.00
_cell.angle_beta   90.00
_cell.angle_gamma   90.00
#
_symmetry.space_group_name_H-M   'P 1'
#
loop_
_entity.id
_entity.type
_entity.pdbx_description
1 polymer ?
#
loop_
_entity_poly.entity_id
_entity_poly.type
_entity_poly.pdbx_seq_one_letter_code
_entity_poly.pdbx_strand_id
1 'polypeptide(L)'
;MNNKLYCKYLKTKNPNDQKQYKSYKSTLRSILCKAERTHYDQLFAATKNNLRKTWEVIKTVIHKQKNNNKQHYNMEVNGKETSDLDTITKHFNEYFINVGPNQATSIPYSNIDPISYITQTNRYSMFTKLTNETKIGNIIRALKNSPPGPDAFPYQYSKKTQLTFIQ
;
A
#
# COMPACT_ATOMS: atom_id res chain seq x y z
N MET A 1 29.67 3.02 10.91
CA MET A 1 30.84 3.61 10.23
C MET A 1 30.79 5.12 10.44
N ASN A 2 31.51 5.64 11.44
CA ASN A 2 31.33 7.01 11.93
C ASN A 2 32.21 8.01 11.15
N ASN A 3 31.59 9.04 10.54
CA ASN A 3 32.31 10.10 9.82
C ASN A 3 33.13 10.95 10.81
N LYS A 4 34.47 10.91 10.69
CA LYS A 4 35.40 11.57 11.63
C LYS A 4 35.17 13.09 11.77
N LEU A 5 34.87 13.79 10.66
CA LEU A 5 34.60 15.24 10.66
C LEU A 5 33.26 15.56 11.34
N TYR A 6 32.25 14.71 11.10
CA TYR A 6 30.97 14.83 11.79
C TYR A 6 31.12 14.59 13.30
N CYS A 7 31.85 13.55 13.71
CA CYS A 7 32.17 13.31 15.11
C CYS A 7 32.93 14.47 15.77
N LYS A 8 33.87 15.10 15.04
CA LYS A 8 34.60 16.28 15.51
C LYS A 8 33.65 17.46 15.75
N TYR A 9 32.81 17.79 14.77
CA TYR A 9 31.79 18.84 14.91
C TYR A 9 30.85 18.59 16.10
N LEU A 10 30.40 17.35 16.32
CA LEU A 10 29.53 17.02 17.45
C LEU A 10 30.20 17.26 18.81
N LYS A 11 31.53 17.07 18.90
CA LYS A 11 32.31 17.30 20.13
C LYS A 11 32.61 18.78 20.36
N THR A 12 33.00 19.52 19.32
CA THR A 12 33.47 20.91 19.45
C THR A 12 32.36 21.96 19.35
N LYS A 13 31.25 21.63 18.66
CA LYS A 13 30.17 22.56 18.26
C LYS A 13 30.66 23.85 17.57
N ASN A 14 31.89 23.84 17.04
CA ASN A 14 32.51 24.99 16.41
C ASN A 14 31.91 25.22 15.00
N PRO A 15 31.49 26.45 14.64
CA PRO A 15 31.04 26.78 13.29
C PRO A 15 32.02 26.41 12.17
N ASN A 16 33.33 26.49 12.42
CA ASN A 16 34.35 26.17 11.42
C ASN A 16 34.41 24.66 11.12
N ASP A 17 34.30 23.82 12.17
CA ASP A 17 34.23 22.36 12.01
C ASP A 17 32.95 21.93 11.28
N GLN A 18 31.83 22.63 11.52
CA GLN A 18 30.59 22.40 10.79
C GLN A 18 30.75 22.73 9.30
N LYS A 19 31.37 23.87 8.98
CA LYS A 19 31.64 24.30 7.60
C LYS A 19 32.55 23.30 6.88
N GLN A 20 33.59 22.82 7.55
CA GLN A 20 34.50 21.81 7.01
C GLN A 20 33.78 20.50 6.70
N TYR A 21 32.95 19.99 7.61
CA TYR A 21 32.15 18.79 7.38
C TYR A 21 31.17 18.96 6.21
N LYS A 22 30.43 20.07 6.16
CA LYS A 22 29.47 20.34 5.08
C LYS A 22 30.16 20.42 3.71
N SER A 23 31.30 21.11 3.64
CA SER A 23 32.11 21.19 2.42
C SER A 23 32.56 19.81 1.96
N TYR A 24 33.17 19.03 2.87
CA TYR A 24 33.59 17.66 2.58
C TYR A 24 32.43 16.77 2.11
N LYS A 25 31.28 16.83 2.79
CA LYS A 25 30.07 16.07 2.41
C LYS A 25 29.59 16.43 1.00
N SER A 26 29.60 17.73 0.66
CA SER A 26 29.21 18.21 -0.67
C SER A 26 30.17 17.71 -1.74
N THR A 27 31.48 17.85 -1.51
CA THR A 27 32.53 17.38 -2.44
C THR A 27 32.46 15.87 -2.64
N LEU A 28 32.33 15.10 -1.55
CA LEU A 28 32.18 13.65 -1.61
C LEU A 28 30.95 13.25 -2.43
N ARG A 29 29.80 13.87 -2.18
CA ARG A 29 28.58 13.62 -2.96
C ARG A 29 28.80 13.93 -4.43
N SER A 30 29.45 15.05 -4.75
CA SER A 30 29.77 15.43 -6.13
C SER A 30 30.65 14.39 -6.82
N ILE A 31 31.71 13.91 -6.16
CA ILE A 31 32.60 12.87 -6.67
C ILE A 31 31.83 11.57 -6.90
N LEU A 32 31.01 11.13 -5.94
CA LEU A 32 30.20 9.92 -6.06
C LEU A 32 29.22 10.01 -7.22
N CYS A 33 28.50 11.13 -7.37
CA CYS A 33 27.58 11.33 -8.50
C CYS A 33 28.32 11.31 -9.85
N LYS A 34 29.49 11.93 -9.94
CA LYS A 34 30.32 11.92 -11.16
C LYS A 34 30.81 10.52 -11.49
N ALA A 35 31.30 9.77 -10.50
CA ALA A 35 31.77 8.41 -10.67
C ALA A 35 30.62 7.48 -11.11
N GLU A 36 29.45 7.58 -10.45
CA GLU A 36 28.26 6.79 -10.81
C GLU A 36 27.79 7.09 -12.24
N ARG A 37 27.71 8.37 -12.61
CA ARG A 37 27.36 8.77 -13.98
C ARG A 37 28.35 8.23 -15.01
N THR A 38 29.65 8.39 -14.75
CA THR A 38 30.70 7.92 -15.66
C THR A 38 30.62 6.39 -15.84
N HIS A 39 30.35 5.65 -14.77
CA HIS A 39 30.19 4.20 -14.83
C HIS A 39 29.04 3.78 -15.75
N TYR A 40 27.85 4.38 -15.58
CA TYR A 40 26.70 4.06 -16.43
C TYR A 40 26.89 4.55 -17.87
N ASP A 41 27.50 5.73 -18.09
CA ASP A 41 27.82 6.23 -19.43
C ASP A 41 28.72 5.24 -20.19
N GLN A 42 29.75 4.69 -19.52
CA GLN A 42 30.62 3.64 -20.09
C GLN A 42 29.85 2.35 -20.38
N LEU A 43 28.97 1.93 -19.47
CA LEU A 43 28.18 0.71 -19.61
C LEU A 43 27.17 0.81 -20.77
N PHE A 44 26.54 1.97 -20.95
CA PHE A 44 25.67 2.24 -22.10
C PHE A 44 26.45 2.34 -23.41
N ALA A 45 27.64 2.96 -23.41
CA ALA A 45 28.50 3.00 -24.58
C ALA A 45 28.94 1.60 -25.02
N ALA A 46 29.23 0.70 -24.07
CA ALA A 46 29.60 -0.69 -24.34
C ALA A 46 28.43 -1.56 -24.81
N THR A 47 27.20 -1.25 -24.39
CA THR A 47 26.00 -2.05 -24.71
C THR A 47 25.16 -1.49 -25.86
N LYS A 48 25.51 -0.33 -26.43
CA LYS A 48 24.69 0.40 -27.44
C LYS A 48 24.23 -0.42 -28.65
N ASN A 49 25.00 -1.43 -29.07
CA ASN A 49 24.67 -2.29 -30.22
C ASN A 49 23.87 -3.54 -29.84
N ASN A 50 23.52 -3.71 -28.55
CA ASN A 50 22.81 -4.88 -28.04
C ASN A 50 21.64 -4.44 -27.16
N LEU A 51 20.46 -4.32 -27.79
CA LEU A 51 19.23 -3.88 -27.13
C LEU A 51 18.89 -4.69 -25.88
N ARG A 52 19.11 -6.02 -25.92
CA ARG A 52 18.86 -6.90 -24.77
C ARG A 52 19.74 -6.54 -23.57
N LYS A 53 21.05 -6.35 -23.80
CA LYS A 53 21.99 -5.95 -22.75
C LYS A 53 21.71 -4.53 -22.25
N THR A 54 21.39 -3.58 -23.14
CA THR A 54 20.97 -2.24 -22.73
C THR A 54 19.75 -2.29 -21.82
N TRP A 55 18.76 -3.12 -22.14
CA TRP A 55 17.57 -3.28 -21.31
C TRP A 55 17.87 -3.94 -19.95
N GLU A 56 18.83 -4.87 -19.90
CA GLU A 56 19.34 -5.42 -18.63
C GLU A 56 19.95 -4.32 -17.75
N VAL A 57 20.81 -3.46 -18.32
CA VAL A 57 21.39 -2.31 -17.62
C VAL A 57 20.30 -1.37 -17.11
N ILE A 58 19.33 -0.99 -17.94
CA ILE A 58 18.19 -0.15 -17.54
C ILE A 58 17.42 -0.78 -16.38
N LYS A 59 17.14 -2.09 -16.44
CA LYS A 59 16.47 -2.82 -15.36
C LYS A 59 17.25 -2.73 -14.05
N THR A 60 18.59 -2.79 -14.08
CA THR A 60 19.41 -2.65 -12.86
C THR A 60 19.33 -1.25 -12.25
N VAL A 61 19.23 -0.20 -13.08
CA VAL A 61 19.11 1.19 -12.62
C VAL A 61 17.73 1.45 -12.03
N ILE A 62 16.66 1.01 -12.70
CA ILE A 62 15.27 1.19 -12.27
C ILE A 62 14.99 0.36 -11.01
N HIS A 63 15.45 -0.89 -10.96
CA HIS A 63 15.24 -1.80 -9.83
C HIS A 63 16.45 -1.86 -8.89
N LYS A 64 17.16 -0.74 -8.69
CA LYS A 64 18.36 -0.66 -7.82
C LYS A 64 18.08 -1.16 -6.39
N GLN A 65 16.81 -1.09 -5.97
CA GLN A 65 16.28 -1.67 -4.74
C GLN A 65 15.58 -3.01 -5.05
N LYS A 66 16.33 -4.05 -5.46
CA LYS A 66 15.85 -5.39 -5.13
C LYS A 66 16.01 -5.50 -3.63
N ASN A 67 14.94 -5.16 -2.90
CA ASN A 67 14.77 -5.61 -1.54
C ASN A 67 14.80 -7.13 -1.60
N ASN A 68 16.01 -7.70 -1.53
CA ASN A 68 16.25 -9.06 -1.09
C ASN A 68 15.98 -9.14 0.42
N ASN A 69 14.95 -8.43 0.89
CA ASN A 69 14.27 -8.82 2.11
C ASN A 69 13.66 -10.16 1.74
N LYS A 70 14.45 -11.23 1.92
CA LYS A 70 13.87 -12.53 2.21
C LYS A 70 12.83 -12.22 3.26
N GLN A 71 11.57 -12.42 2.92
CA GLN A 71 10.49 -12.17 3.84
C GLN A 71 10.75 -13.12 5.02
N HIS A 72 11.27 -12.56 6.11
CA HIS A 72 11.59 -13.31 7.30
C HIS A 72 10.26 -13.53 7.99
N TYR A 73 9.64 -14.68 7.71
CA TYR A 73 8.48 -15.15 8.46
C TYR A 73 9.03 -15.69 9.77
N ASN A 74 8.88 -14.92 10.85
CA ASN A 74 9.17 -15.41 12.19
C ASN A 74 7.85 -15.46 12.95
N MET A 75 7.51 -16.62 13.49
CA MET A 75 6.33 -16.82 14.32
C MET A 75 6.76 -17.50 15.61
N GLU A 76 6.26 -17.01 16.73
CA GLU A 76 6.39 -17.72 18.00
C GLU A 76 5.32 -18.82 18.05
N VAL A 77 5.79 -20.05 18.22
CA VAL A 77 4.96 -21.24 18.38
C VAL A 77 5.37 -21.91 19.68
N ASN A 78 4.46 -21.99 20.64
CA ASN A 78 4.70 -22.61 21.96
C ASN A 78 5.95 -22.08 22.69
N GLY A 79 6.17 -20.76 22.66
CA GLY A 79 7.32 -20.11 23.32
C GLY A 79 8.66 -20.26 22.58
N LYS A 80 8.66 -20.82 21.37
CA LYS A 80 9.84 -20.92 20.52
C LYS A 80 9.61 -20.19 19.20
N GLU A 81 10.55 -19.32 18.84
CA GLU A 81 10.53 -18.64 17.54
C GLU A 81 10.91 -19.64 16.43
N THR A 82 10.09 -19.70 15.38
CA THR A 82 10.33 -20.51 14.19
C THR A 82 10.21 -19.68 12.93
N SER A 83 11.02 -20.02 11.92
CA SER A 83 10.95 -19.49 10.56
C SER A 83 10.61 -20.57 9.52
N ASP A 84 10.28 -21.78 9.98
CA ASP A 84 9.89 -22.89 9.12
C ASP A 84 8.46 -22.71 8.60
N LEU A 85 8.31 -22.66 7.28
CA LEU A 85 7.04 -22.31 6.64
C LEU A 85 5.96 -23.38 6.86
N ASP A 86 6.32 -24.65 6.85
CA ASP A 86 5.37 -25.76 7.07
C ASP A 86 4.84 -25.73 8.51
N THR A 87 5.73 -25.53 9.48
CA THR A 87 5.36 -25.37 10.88
C THR A 87 4.45 -24.16 11.09
N ILE A 88 4.79 -23.00 10.50
CA ILE A 88 3.98 -21.77 10.58
C ILE A 88 2.59 -22.00 9.99
N THR A 89 2.51 -22.57 8.80
CA THR A 89 1.24 -22.78 8.09
C THR A 89 0.34 -23.75 8.84
N LYS A 90 0.92 -24.83 9.37
CA LYS A 90 0.18 -25.79 10.19
C LYS A 90 -0.39 -25.14 11.44
N HIS A 91 0.43 -24.42 12.21
CA HIS A 91 -0.04 -23.74 13.42
C HIS A 91 -1.07 -22.64 13.13
N PHE A 92 -0.89 -21.89 12.05
CA PHE A 92 -1.86 -20.89 11.62
C PHE A 92 -3.22 -21.54 11.33
N ASN A 93 -3.23 -22.61 10.55
CA ASN A 93 -4.45 -23.34 10.22
C ASN A 93 -5.10 -23.93 11.47
N GLU A 94 -4.33 -24.61 12.32
CA GLU A 94 -4.83 -25.17 13.57
C GLU A 94 -5.44 -24.11 14.49
N TYR A 95 -4.82 -22.94 14.60
CA TYR A 95 -5.35 -21.84 15.40
C TYR A 95 -6.71 -21.35 14.87
N PHE A 96 -6.80 -20.99 13.59
CA PHE A 96 -8.02 -20.39 13.04
C PHE A 96 -9.17 -21.38 12.84
N ILE A 97 -8.89 -22.67 12.65
CA ILE A 97 -9.92 -23.71 12.63
C ILE A 97 -10.50 -23.91 14.04
N ASN A 98 -9.67 -23.90 15.07
CA ASN A 98 -10.08 -24.27 16.42
C ASN A 98 -10.51 -23.09 17.29
N VAL A 99 -10.23 -21.83 16.91
CA VAL A 99 -10.59 -20.66 17.71
C VAL A 99 -12.10 -20.58 18.00
N GLY A 100 -12.94 -20.88 17.00
CA GLY A 100 -14.40 -20.89 17.14
C GLY A 100 -14.89 -21.98 18.08
N PRO A 101 -14.63 -23.27 17.80
CA PRO A 101 -15.00 -24.37 18.68
C PRO A 101 -14.48 -24.21 20.12
N ASN A 102 -13.21 -23.82 20.28
CA ASN A 102 -12.61 -23.63 21.60
C ASN A 102 -13.29 -22.49 22.38
N GLN A 103 -13.62 -21.38 21.73
CA GLN A 103 -14.39 -20.32 22.39
C GLN A 103 -15.81 -20.77 22.70
N ALA A 104 -16.47 -21.49 21.79
CA ALA A 104 -17.84 -21.97 21.99
C ALA A 104 -17.97 -22.90 23.22
N THR A 105 -16.96 -23.74 23.50
CA THR A 105 -16.96 -24.58 24.72
C THR A 105 -16.95 -23.78 26.02
N SER A 106 -16.43 -22.55 26.00
CA SER A 106 -16.37 -21.67 27.18
C SER A 106 -17.64 -20.83 27.35
N ILE A 107 -18.52 -20.78 26.35
CA ILE A 107 -19.77 -20.04 26.41
C ILE A 107 -20.81 -20.92 27.12
N PRO A 108 -21.42 -20.46 28.23
CA PRO A 108 -22.45 -21.23 28.90
C PRO A 108 -23.68 -21.38 28.00
N TYR A 109 -24.30 -22.57 28.05
CA TYR A 109 -25.55 -22.81 27.33
C TYR A 109 -26.66 -21.89 27.87
N SER A 110 -27.25 -21.10 26.99
CA SER A 110 -28.44 -20.30 27.30
C SER A 110 -29.61 -20.75 26.42
N ASN A 111 -30.78 -20.93 27.03
CA ASN A 111 -32.03 -21.21 26.31
C ASN A 111 -32.77 -19.92 25.93
N ILE A 112 -32.04 -18.81 25.86
CA ILE A 112 -32.59 -17.48 25.56
C ILE A 112 -32.37 -17.25 24.07
N ASP A 113 -33.46 -17.00 23.34
CA ASP A 113 -33.38 -16.64 21.93
C ASP A 113 -32.48 -15.40 21.76
N PRO A 114 -31.41 -15.46 20.94
CA PRO A 114 -30.55 -14.32 20.68
C PRO A 114 -31.31 -13.06 20.25
N ILE A 115 -32.46 -13.20 19.59
CA ILE A 115 -33.30 -12.08 19.16
C ILE A 115 -33.88 -11.32 20.36
N SER A 116 -34.10 -11.96 21.50
CA SER A 116 -34.61 -11.29 22.70
C SER A 116 -33.66 -10.22 23.26
N TYR A 117 -32.35 -10.32 22.98
CA TYR A 117 -31.36 -9.28 23.34
C TYR A 117 -31.44 -8.05 22.41
N ILE A 118 -32.08 -8.17 21.24
CA ILE A 118 -32.26 -7.09 20.27
C ILE A 118 -33.55 -6.35 20.60
N THR A 119 -33.52 -5.59 21.69
CA THR A 119 -34.70 -4.89 22.24
C THR A 119 -35.03 -3.57 21.53
N GLN A 120 -34.10 -3.03 20.73
CA GLN A 120 -34.31 -1.81 19.96
C GLN A 120 -33.82 -1.97 18.52
N THR A 121 -34.67 -1.57 17.57
CA THR A 121 -34.24 -1.28 16.20
C THR A 121 -33.29 -0.09 16.22
N ASN A 122 -32.13 -0.21 15.57
CA ASN A 122 -31.15 0.87 15.50
C ASN A 122 -31.79 2.14 14.91
N ARG A 123 -31.93 3.19 15.75
CA ARG A 123 -32.51 4.48 15.36
C ARG A 123 -31.65 5.25 14.34
N TYR A 124 -30.39 4.84 14.18
CA TYR A 124 -29.44 5.35 13.20
C TYR A 124 -29.25 4.39 12.02
N SER A 125 -30.20 3.48 11.78
CA SER A 125 -30.13 2.62 10.61
C SER A 125 -30.23 3.45 9.32
N MET A 126 -29.26 3.28 8.42
CA MET A 126 -29.24 3.91 7.11
C MET A 126 -29.98 3.07 6.05
N PHE A 127 -31.13 2.50 6.41
CA PHE A 127 -32.00 1.91 5.38
C PHE A 127 -32.58 3.02 4.51
N THR A 128 -32.21 3.02 3.24
CA THR A 128 -32.77 3.94 2.25
C THR A 128 -34.23 3.58 2.02
N LYS A 129 -35.13 4.58 2.11
CA LYS A 129 -36.54 4.38 1.72
C LYS A 129 -36.63 3.93 0.27
N LEU A 130 -37.59 3.05 -0.03
CA LEU A 130 -37.88 2.62 -1.40
C LEU A 130 -38.09 3.87 -2.28
N THR A 131 -37.37 3.92 -3.39
CA THR A 131 -37.45 5.04 -4.34
C THR A 131 -38.63 4.86 -5.29
N ASN A 132 -39.04 5.94 -5.96
CA ASN A 132 -40.10 5.93 -6.97
C ASN A 132 -39.49 6.40 -8.30
N GLU A 133 -39.95 5.85 -9.41
CA GLU A 133 -39.55 6.22 -10.78
C GLU A 133 -39.57 7.73 -11.00
N THR A 134 -40.59 8.43 -10.47
CA THR A 134 -40.71 9.89 -10.53
C THR A 134 -39.55 10.61 -9.83
N LYS A 135 -39.09 10.11 -8.67
CA LYS A 135 -37.95 10.67 -7.93
C LYS A 135 -36.64 10.45 -8.68
N ILE A 136 -36.42 9.23 -9.19
CA ILE A 136 -35.27 8.91 -10.04
C ILE A 136 -35.25 9.84 -11.25
N GLY A 137 -36.41 10.00 -11.89
CA GLY A 137 -36.53 10.83 -13.07
C GLY A 137 -36.24 12.32 -12.83
N ASN A 138 -36.61 12.84 -11.67
CA ASN A 138 -36.27 14.22 -11.30
C ASN A 138 -34.76 14.39 -11.03
N ILE A 139 -34.10 13.40 -10.44
CA ILE A 139 -32.64 13.41 -10.22
C ILE A 139 -31.90 13.41 -11.56
N ILE A 140 -32.27 12.51 -12.48
CA ILE A 140 -31.63 12.43 -13.81
C ILE A 140 -31.78 13.75 -14.58
N ARG A 141 -32.96 14.38 -14.51
CA ARG A 141 -33.21 15.68 -15.15
C ARG A 141 -32.35 16.81 -14.53
N ALA A 142 -32.11 16.75 -13.23
CA ALA A 142 -31.30 17.73 -12.48
C ALA A 142 -29.78 17.57 -12.68
N LEU A 143 -29.31 16.48 -13.32
CA LEU A 143 -27.88 16.29 -13.61
C LEU A 143 -27.36 17.40 -14.54
N LYS A 144 -26.21 17.99 -14.20
CA LYS A 144 -25.51 18.96 -15.07
C LYS A 144 -24.83 18.23 -16.22
N ASN A 145 -24.75 18.88 -17.38
CA ASN A 145 -23.96 18.36 -18.49
C ASN A 145 -22.47 18.55 -18.15
N SER A 146 -21.79 17.46 -17.81
CA SER A 146 -20.37 17.43 -17.47
C SER A 146 -19.61 16.52 -18.44
N PRO A 147 -18.29 16.69 -18.62
CA PRO A 147 -17.48 15.73 -19.36
C PRO A 147 -17.59 14.32 -18.76
N PRO A 148 -17.45 13.27 -19.58
CA PRO A 148 -17.49 11.88 -19.10
C PRO A 148 -16.47 11.63 -17.97
N GLY A 149 -16.85 10.78 -17.01
CA GLY A 149 -15.97 10.36 -15.94
C GLY A 149 -14.88 9.38 -16.40
N PRO A 150 -14.16 8.75 -15.46
CA PRO A 150 -13.17 7.72 -15.76
C PRO A 150 -13.72 6.49 -16.52
N ASP A 151 -15.04 6.29 -16.48
CA ASP A 151 -15.78 5.28 -17.24
C ASP A 151 -16.07 5.69 -18.70
N ALA A 152 -15.68 6.90 -19.09
CA ALA A 152 -15.90 7.50 -20.40
C ALA A 152 -17.38 7.54 -20.84
N PHE A 153 -18.34 7.39 -19.91
CA PHE A 153 -19.76 7.35 -20.23
C PHE A 153 -20.37 8.78 -20.26
N PRO A 154 -20.91 9.25 -21.41
CA PRO A 154 -21.48 10.59 -21.48
C PRO A 154 -22.87 10.69 -20.82
N TYR A 155 -23.05 11.61 -19.88
CA TYR A 155 -24.32 11.83 -19.15
C TYR A 155 -25.54 12.16 -20.04
N GLN A 156 -25.31 12.57 -21.30
CA GLN A 156 -26.37 12.87 -22.27
C GLN A 156 -27.22 11.64 -22.60
N TYR A 157 -26.61 10.44 -22.59
CA TYR A 157 -27.32 9.20 -22.88
C TYR A 157 -28.28 8.81 -21.75
N SER A 158 -27.92 9.01 -20.48
CA SER A 158 -28.81 8.73 -19.35
C SER A 158 -30.08 9.59 -19.39
N LYS A 159 -29.95 10.87 -19.78
CA LYS A 159 -31.10 11.77 -19.96
C LYS A 159 -32.00 11.36 -21.12
N LYS A 160 -31.41 10.94 -22.24
CA LYS A 160 -32.17 10.48 -23.42
C LYS A 160 -32.93 9.18 -23.14
N THR A 161 -32.29 8.25 -22.43
CA THR A 161 -32.85 6.93 -22.13
C THR A 161 -33.98 7.00 -21.10
N GLN A 162 -33.96 7.97 -20.19
CA GLN A 162 -35.08 8.20 -19.25
C GLN A 162 -36.41 8.48 -19.97
N LEU A 163 -36.40 9.19 -21.11
CA LEU A 163 -37.62 9.50 -21.87
C LEU A 163 -38.31 8.24 -22.42
N THR A 164 -37.54 7.18 -22.68
CA THR A 164 -38.06 5.89 -23.17
C THR A 164 -38.58 4.97 -22.06
N PHE A 165 -38.21 5.18 -20.80
CA PHE A 165 -38.61 4.32 -19.67
C PHE A 165 -39.84 4.83 -18.89
N ILE A 166 -40.33 6.05 -19.18
CA ILE A 166 -41.50 6.66 -18.51
C ILE A 166 -42.74 6.68 -19.45
N GLN A 167 -42.76 5.83 -20.49
CA GLN A 167 -43.97 5.56 -21.30
C GLN A 167 -44.64 4.28 -20.82
#